data_AF-A0A7R9W7P6-F1
#
_entry.id   AF-A0A7R9W7P6-F1
#
_cell.length_a   1.000
_cell.length_b   1.000
_cell.length_c   1.000
_cell.angle_alpha   90.00
_cell.angle_beta   90.00
_cell.angle_gamma   90.00
#
_symmetry.space_group_name_H-M   'P 1'
#
loop_
_entity.id
_entity.type
_entity.pdbx_description
1 polymer ?
#
loop_
_entity_poly.entity_id
_entity_poly.type
_entity_poly.pdbx_seq_one_letter_code
_entity_poly.pdbx_strand_id
1 'polypeptide(L)'
;HLHEHYGEPLPRLLMSASSEAARKLSEHEPSMHKLLLMDDDVEKLRSVVRPQLEVLAAEFDATVTQALPTMLELLPAGCSKAMGVTKLCDALGLDMGKELLALGDAEND
;
A
#
# COMPACT_ATOMS: atom_id res chain seq x y z
N HIS A 1 -17.38 -10.41 11.14
CA HIS A 1 -16.38 -9.37 10.77
C HIS A 1 -15.24 -10.03 9.97
N LEU A 2 -14.61 -9.35 9.01
CA LEU A 2 -13.61 -9.92 8.06
C LEU A 2 -12.54 -10.81 8.74
N HIS A 3 -12.06 -10.39 9.92
CA HIS A 3 -11.16 -11.17 10.78
C HIS A 3 -11.65 -12.61 11.05
N GLU A 4 -12.92 -12.79 11.43
CA GLU A 4 -13.49 -14.09 11.80
C GLU A 4 -13.62 -15.03 10.61
N HIS A 5 -13.67 -14.48 9.40
CA HIS A 5 -13.85 -15.24 8.17
C HIS A 5 -12.53 -15.55 7.46
N TYR A 6 -11.59 -14.59 7.43
CA TYR A 6 -10.33 -14.70 6.69
C TYR A 6 -9.09 -14.89 7.58
N GLY A 7 -9.24 -14.89 8.92
CA GLY A 7 -8.12 -15.08 9.85
C GLY A 7 -7.12 -13.93 9.88
N GLU A 8 -7.47 -12.76 9.34
CA GLU A 8 -6.62 -11.57 9.31
C GLU A 8 -6.34 -11.06 10.73
N PRO A 9 -5.13 -10.59 11.07
CA PRO A 9 -4.87 -10.04 12.39
C PRO A 9 -5.78 -8.82 12.68
N LEU A 10 -6.28 -8.71 13.92
CA LEU A 10 -7.04 -7.54 14.34
C LEU A 10 -6.17 -6.28 14.28
N PRO A 11 -6.74 -5.14 13.83
CA PRO A 11 -5.99 -3.89 13.80
C PRO A 11 -5.61 -3.48 15.22
N ARG A 12 -4.34 -3.08 15.38
CA ARG A 12 -3.85 -2.53 16.63
C ARG A 12 -3.76 -1.01 16.52
N LEU A 13 -4.47 -0.30 17.40
CA LEU A 13 -4.32 1.14 17.52
C LEU A 13 -2.96 1.47 18.16
N LEU A 14 -2.09 2.17 17.41
CA LEU A 14 -0.76 2.54 17.90
C LEU A 14 -0.73 3.91 18.60
N MET A 15 -1.64 4.82 18.26
CA MET A 15 -1.68 6.18 18.81
C MET A 15 -3.14 6.61 19.07
N SER A 16 -3.40 7.25 20.21
CA SER A 16 -4.62 8.03 20.45
C SER A 16 -4.23 9.48 20.73
N ALA A 17 -5.14 10.42 20.52
CA ALA A 17 -4.90 11.86 20.65
C ALA A 17 -4.37 12.33 22.03
N SER A 18 -4.33 11.45 23.03
CA SER A 18 -3.94 11.74 24.42
C SER A 18 -2.66 11.02 24.92
N SER A 19 -1.95 10.27 24.07
CA SER A 19 -0.78 9.49 24.54
C SER A 19 0.54 10.24 24.38
N GLU A 20 1.21 10.53 25.51
CA GLU A 20 2.60 11.04 25.56
C GLU A 20 3.65 9.98 25.11
N ALA A 21 3.25 8.73 24.91
CA ALA A 21 4.13 7.61 24.55
C ALA A 21 3.98 7.19 23.07
N ALA A 22 3.66 8.12 22.20
CA ALA A 22 3.41 7.83 20.79
C ALA A 22 4.74 7.55 20.06
N ARG A 23 5.02 6.27 19.78
CA ARG A 23 6.17 5.87 18.95
C ARG A 23 6.02 6.49 17.56
N LYS A 24 7.11 7.04 17.02
CA LYS A 24 7.09 7.50 15.62
C LYS A 24 6.99 6.28 14.71
N LEU A 25 6.30 6.42 13.57
CA LEU A 25 6.26 5.35 12.57
C LEU A 25 7.66 4.91 12.13
N SER A 26 8.62 5.84 12.12
CA SER A 26 10.04 5.59 11.83
C SER A 26 10.77 4.74 12.89
N GLU A 27 10.19 4.56 14.08
CA GLU A 27 10.75 3.77 15.18
C GLU A 27 10.11 2.37 15.27
N HIS A 28 9.23 2.02 14.32
CA HIS A 28 8.59 0.72 14.27
C HIS A 28 9.54 -0.33 13.69
N GLU A 29 9.70 -1.46 14.39
CA GLU A 29 10.49 -2.61 13.95
C GLU A 29 9.64 -3.90 13.98
N PRO A 30 9.61 -4.70 12.90
CA PRO A 30 10.28 -4.47 11.61
C PRO A 30 9.70 -3.24 10.89
N SER A 31 10.46 -2.65 9.97
CA SER A 31 9.97 -1.56 9.11
C SER A 31 8.68 -1.92 8.36
N MET A 32 8.00 -0.93 7.82
CA MET A 32 6.70 -1.10 7.15
C MET A 32 6.86 -1.48 5.68
N HIS A 33 6.00 -2.37 5.20
CA HIS A 33 5.95 -2.75 3.78
C HIS A 33 5.01 -1.85 2.94
N LYS A 34 4.12 -1.11 3.61
CA LYS A 34 3.12 -0.24 2.99
C LYS A 34 2.57 0.73 4.02
N LEU A 35 2.27 1.95 3.61
CA LEU A 35 1.42 2.88 4.35
C LEU A 35 0.13 3.12 3.56
N LEU A 36 -1.00 3.12 4.28
CA LEU A 36 -2.32 3.39 3.70
C LEU A 36 -2.88 4.66 4.34
N LEU A 37 -3.08 5.70 3.53
CA LEU A 37 -3.68 6.96 3.94
C LEU A 37 -5.15 6.94 3.52
N MET A 38 -6.04 7.15 4.49
CA MET A 38 -7.48 7.03 4.30
C MET A 38 -8.17 8.33 4.73
N ASP A 39 -9.04 8.86 3.88
CA ASP A 39 -9.89 10.02 4.14
C ASP A 39 -11.15 9.92 3.25
N ASP A 40 -12.31 10.31 3.78
CA ASP A 40 -13.55 10.34 3.01
C ASP A 40 -13.60 11.53 2.03
N ASP A 41 -12.75 12.55 2.25
CA ASP A 41 -12.56 13.66 1.32
C ASP A 41 -11.65 13.27 0.15
N VAL A 42 -12.25 12.63 -0.85
CA VAL A 42 -11.58 12.19 -2.09
C VAL A 42 -10.91 13.35 -2.83
N GLU A 43 -11.53 14.53 -2.83
CA GLU A 43 -10.97 15.69 -3.55
C GLU A 43 -9.73 16.23 -2.86
N LYS A 44 -9.73 16.27 -1.53
CA LYS A 44 -8.52 16.57 -0.75
C LYS A 44 -7.43 15.54 -0.98
N LEU A 45 -7.75 14.24 -0.97
CA LEU A 45 -6.77 13.19 -1.27
C LEU A 45 -6.16 13.38 -2.66
N ARG A 46 -7.00 13.64 -3.67
CA ARG A 46 -6.58 13.80 -5.07
C ARG A 46 -5.79 15.08 -5.33
N SER A 47 -6.28 16.22 -4.87
CA SER A 47 -5.77 17.54 -5.27
C SER A 47 -4.71 18.11 -4.33
N VAL A 48 -4.64 17.62 -3.09
CA VAL A 48 -3.71 18.13 -2.08
C VAL A 48 -2.74 17.04 -1.63
N VAL A 49 -3.24 15.89 -1.17
CA VAL A 49 -2.40 14.88 -0.53
C VAL A 49 -1.54 14.13 -1.55
N ARG A 50 -2.13 13.59 -2.63
CA ARG A 50 -1.42 12.80 -3.64
C ARG A 50 -0.24 13.58 -4.26
N PRO A 51 -0.39 14.83 -4.72
CA PRO A 51 0.74 15.57 -5.30
C PRO A 51 1.89 15.78 -4.31
N GLN A 52 1.58 16.08 -3.04
CA GLN A 52 2.62 16.24 -2.01
C GLN A 52 3.30 14.91 -1.69
N LEU A 53 2.52 13.83 -1.62
CA LEU A 53 3.01 12.49 -1.33
C LEU A 53 3.89 11.97 -2.47
N GLU A 54 3.55 12.24 -3.73
CA GLU A 54 4.36 11.88 -4.90
C GLU A 54 5.72 12.58 -4.91
N VAL A 55 5.76 13.87 -4.56
CA VAL A 55 7.02 14.62 -4.42
C VAL A 55 7.93 13.97 -3.38
N LEU A 56 7.38 13.64 -2.20
CA LEU A 56 8.13 12.94 -1.15
C LEU A 56 8.54 11.53 -1.59
N ALA A 57 7.64 10.80 -2.25
CA ALA A 57 7.91 9.43 -2.69
C ALA A 57 9.09 9.38 -3.67
N ALA A 58 9.17 10.33 -4.59
CA ALA A 58 10.28 10.47 -5.51
C ALA A 58 11.62 10.76 -4.80
N GLU A 59 11.60 11.48 -3.68
CA GLU A 59 12.80 11.77 -2.87
C GLU A 59 13.30 10.54 -2.10
N PHE A 60 12.40 9.67 -1.66
CA PHE A 60 12.69 8.56 -0.74
C PHE A 60 12.58 7.16 -1.36
N ASP A 61 12.67 7.04 -2.69
CA ASP A 61 12.59 5.77 -3.42
C ASP A 61 11.33 4.97 -3.05
N ALA A 62 10.19 5.65 -3.13
CA ALA A 62 8.86 5.09 -2.88
C ALA A 62 7.94 5.32 -4.08
N THR A 63 6.79 4.65 -4.09
CA THR A 63 5.77 4.78 -5.14
C THR A 63 4.41 4.99 -4.49
N VAL A 64 3.65 5.93 -5.04
CA VAL A 64 2.26 6.17 -4.67
C VAL A 64 1.35 5.44 -5.65
N THR A 65 0.35 4.72 -5.14
CA THR A 65 -0.73 4.17 -5.96
C THR A 65 -2.07 4.33 -5.24
N GLN A 66 -3.17 4.02 -5.91
CA GLN A 66 -4.51 4.19 -5.39
C GLN A 66 -5.32 2.91 -5.57
N ALA A 67 -5.77 2.33 -4.45
CA ALA A 67 -6.68 1.17 -4.49
C ALA A 67 -8.14 1.61 -4.62
N LEU A 68 -8.54 2.64 -3.87
CA LEU A 68 -9.89 3.20 -3.86
C LEU A 68 -9.81 4.73 -3.85
N PRO A 69 -10.86 5.46 -4.28
CA PRO A 69 -10.88 6.92 -4.22
C PRO A 69 -10.53 7.50 -2.84
N THR A 70 -10.89 6.78 -1.76
CA THR A 70 -10.64 7.16 -0.37
C THR A 70 -9.33 6.62 0.21
N MET A 71 -8.48 5.97 -0.59
CA MET A 71 -7.29 5.26 -0.11
C MET A 71 -6.07 5.48 -1.01
N LEU A 72 -5.06 6.20 -0.49
CA LEU A 72 -3.74 6.31 -1.11
C LEU A 72 -2.77 5.33 -0.46
N GLU A 73 -1.98 4.66 -1.27
CA GLU A 73 -0.98 3.70 -0.85
C GLU A 73 0.41 4.26 -1.12
N LEU A 74 1.30 4.16 -0.13
CA LEU A 74 2.73 4.38 -0.30
C LEU A 74 3.47 3.07 -0.10
N LEU A 75 4.26 2.69 -1.09
CA LEU A 75 5.01 1.45 -1.17
C LEU A 75 6.50 1.77 -1.42
N PRO A 76 7.44 0.89 -1.05
CA PRO A 76 8.80 0.98 -1.57
C PRO A 76 8.82 1.00 -3.10
N ALA A 77 9.75 1.71 -3.71
CA ALA A 77 9.83 1.80 -5.16
C ALA A 77 9.98 0.41 -5.80
N GLY A 78 9.30 0.23 -6.94
CA GLY A 78 9.29 -1.03 -7.67
C GLY A 78 8.44 -2.13 -7.03
N CYS A 79 7.74 -1.87 -5.92
CA CYS A 79 6.71 -2.79 -5.42
C CYS A 79 5.39 -2.57 -6.16
N SER A 80 4.94 -3.58 -6.90
CA SER A 80 3.63 -3.63 -7.56
C SER A 80 3.10 -5.06 -7.62
N LYS A 81 1.80 -5.23 -7.87
CA LYS A 81 1.20 -6.58 -8.08
C LYS A 81 1.86 -7.28 -9.27
N ALA A 82 2.05 -6.57 -10.39
CA ALA A 82 2.79 -7.07 -11.55
C ALA A 82 4.17 -7.62 -11.17
N MET A 83 4.98 -6.87 -10.42
CA MET A 83 6.31 -7.34 -9.98
C MET A 83 6.25 -8.59 -9.08
N GLY A 84 5.25 -8.67 -8.20
CA GLY A 84 5.02 -9.86 -7.37
C GLY A 84 4.67 -11.09 -8.20
N VAL A 85 3.75 -10.93 -9.17
CA VAL A 85 3.34 -12.00 -10.08
C VAL A 85 4.48 -12.43 -11.00
N THR A 86 5.28 -11.48 -11.52
CA THR A 86 6.48 -11.81 -12.31
C THR A 86 7.43 -12.73 -11.54
N LYS A 87 7.78 -12.36 -10.31
CA LYS A 87 8.65 -13.18 -9.45
C LYS A 87 8.07 -14.58 -9.18
N LEU A 88 6.75 -14.67 -9.03
CA LEU A 88 6.08 -15.97 -8.85
C LEU A 88 6.14 -16.83 -10.12
N CYS A 89 5.84 -16.26 -11.29
CA CYS A 89 5.94 -16.96 -12.57
C CYS A 89 7.37 -17.46 -12.81
N ASP A 90 8.38 -16.63 -12.56
CA ASP A 90 9.79 -17.02 -12.66
C ASP A 90 10.12 -18.20 -11.73
N ALA A 91 9.65 -18.16 -10.48
CA ALA A 91 9.88 -19.22 -9.50
C ALA A 91 9.19 -20.54 -9.89
N LEU A 92 8.09 -20.48 -10.64
CA LEU A 92 7.33 -21.63 -11.12
C LEU A 92 7.76 -22.09 -12.53
N GLY A 93 8.62 -21.33 -13.21
CA GLY A 93 9.04 -21.62 -14.60
C GLY A 93 7.92 -21.39 -15.62
N LEU A 94 6.99 -20.48 -15.35
CA LEU A 94 5.84 -20.17 -16.22
C LEU A 94 6.16 -19.03 -17.20
N ASP A 95 5.69 -19.16 -18.45
CA ASP A 95 5.74 -18.10 -19.45
C ASP A 95 4.53 -17.17 -19.27
N MET A 96 4.76 -15.98 -18.68
CA MET A 96 3.72 -14.98 -18.46
C MET A 96 2.95 -14.59 -19.74
N GLY A 97 3.60 -14.61 -20.91
CA GLY A 97 2.96 -14.23 -22.16
C GLY A 97 1.95 -15.26 -22.69
N LYS A 98 2.01 -16.50 -22.18
CA LYS A 98 1.18 -17.62 -22.66
C LYS A 98 0.31 -18.24 -21.57
N GLU A 99 0.74 -18.15 -20.31
CA GLU A 99 0.19 -18.92 -19.20
C GLU A 99 -0.42 -18.04 -18.11
N LEU A 100 -0.27 -16.71 -18.19
CA LEU A 100 -0.85 -15.77 -17.23
C LEU A 100 -2.04 -15.03 -17.84
N LEU A 101 -3.17 -15.07 -17.13
CA LEU A 101 -4.28 -14.14 -17.29
C LEU A 101 -4.36 -13.28 -16.02
N ALA A 102 -4.28 -11.96 -16.18
CA ALA A 102 -4.48 -11.01 -15.09
C ALA A 102 -5.79 -10.23 -15.32
N LEU A 103 -6.51 -9.94 -14.23
CA LEU A 103 -7.72 -9.14 -14.21
C LEU A 103 -7.57 -8.12 -13.08
N GLY A 104 -8.00 -6.88 -13.32
CA GLY A 104 -7.89 -5.77 -12.37
C GLY A 104 -9.04 -4.79 -12.52
N ASP A 105 -9.26 -4.00 -11.48
CA ASP A 105 -10.32 -3.00 -11.38
C ASP A 105 -9.83 -1.62 -10.92
N ALA A 106 -8.59 -1.51 -10.43
CA ALA A 106 -8.01 -0.29 -9.89
C ALA A 106 -6.62 0.03 -10.45
N GLU A 107 -6.06 1.18 -10.03
CA GLU A 107 -4.73 1.65 -10.47
C GLU A 107 -3.59 0.71 -10.03
N ASN A 108 -3.77 0.01 -8.90
CA ASN A 108 -2.73 -0.83 -8.32
C ASN A 108 -2.76 -2.30 -8.82
N ASP A 109 -3.55 -2.61 -9.85
CA ASP A 109 -3.58 -3.91 -10.54
C ASP A 109 -2.61 -3.98 -11.72
#